data_AF-A0A927T5M8-F1
#
_entry.id   AF-A0A927T5M8-F1
#
_cell.length_a   1.000
_cell.length_b   1.000
_cell.length_c   1.000
_cell.angle_alpha   90.00
_cell.angle_beta   90.00
_cell.angle_gamma   90.00
#
_symmetry.space_group_name_H-M   'P 1'
#
loop_
_entity.id
_entity.type
_entity.pdbx_description
1 polymer ?
#
loop_
_entity_poly.entity_id
_entity_poly.type
_entity_poly.pdbx_seq_one_letter_code
_entity_poly.pdbx_strand_id
1 'polypeptide(L)'
;MFIIQRNNKELVQVLKNYNKEGQKLPLFGIGPYMIFGMGVVTLMGIVLFGYILKIGVLEAPWIMPFRIMGVLLILSGFLIWFIGAMRSDMDNHIESNKLKTGGIYAWVRNPMYSGWWITFAGITFMWHNVWMLILPIINWIIMTVTLINSEEKWLLNLYGAEYEAYRTRVNRCIPWKPCEDRVFVTELSDARWMAYDIPGNVGWILYFFSLIRSFVVKPDFISIGGLFGIMIIAVVPAIIMMIGIVELLSERMEKLDRRLPKVRLLRGFGALILGGILGMAVSALGLIYGYYIGAGDLLLIWVMLFGSILCFVFAGLIYKTYEKAGIYAQ
;
A
#
# COMPACT_ATOMS: atom_id res chain seq x y z
N MET A 1 30.43 -7.88 -10.77
CA MET A 1 29.46 -7.34 -11.76
C MET A 1 29.12 -8.34 -12.87
N PHE A 2 30.08 -9.12 -13.38
CA PHE A 2 29.84 -10.14 -14.43
C PHE A 2 29.06 -11.39 -13.99
N ILE A 3 29.10 -11.77 -12.70
CA ILE A 3 28.43 -12.98 -12.17
C ILE A 3 26.91 -12.75 -12.00
N ILE A 4 26.47 -11.52 -11.74
CA ILE A 4 25.04 -11.18 -11.59
C ILE A 4 24.32 -11.11 -12.95
N GLN A 5 25.00 -10.68 -14.01
CA GLN A 5 24.41 -10.64 -15.36
C GLN A 5 24.27 -12.01 -16.02
N ARG A 6 25.17 -12.96 -15.70
CA ARG A 6 25.15 -14.31 -16.30
C ARG A 6 23.95 -15.13 -15.82
N ASN A 7 23.61 -15.04 -14.54
CA ASN A 7 22.44 -15.73 -13.96
C ASN A 7 21.10 -15.26 -14.53
N ASN A 8 20.97 -14.00 -14.98
CA ASN A 8 19.72 -13.51 -15.56
C ASN A 8 19.37 -14.24 -16.87
N LYS A 9 20.36 -14.66 -17.68
CA LYS A 9 20.07 -15.37 -18.93
C LYS A 9 19.57 -16.79 -18.69
N GLU A 10 20.15 -17.50 -17.72
CA GLU A 10 19.66 -18.83 -17.31
C GLU A 10 18.31 -18.76 -16.60
N LEU A 11 18.10 -17.78 -15.72
CA LEU A 11 16.79 -17.53 -15.11
C LEU A 11 15.73 -17.23 -16.19
N VAL A 12 16.04 -16.37 -17.16
CA VAL A 12 15.16 -16.05 -18.30
C VAL A 12 14.88 -17.28 -19.17
N GLN A 13 15.84 -18.20 -19.32
CA GLN A 13 15.68 -19.44 -20.08
C GLN A 13 14.78 -20.45 -19.33
N VAL A 14 14.92 -20.57 -18.00
CA VAL A 14 14.08 -21.43 -17.13
C VAL A 14 12.66 -20.89 -16.98
N LEU A 15 12.45 -19.57 -17.12
CA LEU A 15 11.15 -18.91 -17.08
C LEU A 15 10.35 -18.97 -18.41
N LYS A 16 10.83 -19.68 -19.44
CA LYS A 16 10.08 -19.96 -20.69
C LYS A 16 8.98 -21.00 -20.44
N ASN A 17 8.00 -20.62 -19.63
CA ASN A 17 6.93 -21.49 -19.13
C ASN A 17 5.79 -21.74 -20.14
N TYR A 18 6.07 -21.82 -21.45
CA TYR A 18 5.15 -22.01 -22.60
C TYR A 18 4.98 -20.75 -23.45
N ASN A 19 5.52 -20.79 -24.68
CA ASN A 19 5.29 -19.80 -25.73
C ASN A 19 4.71 -20.56 -26.94
N LYS A 20 3.53 -20.17 -27.43
CA LYS A 20 3.07 -20.59 -28.76
C LYS A 20 3.92 -19.90 -29.84
N GLU A 21 3.94 -20.47 -31.05
CA GLU A 21 4.68 -19.89 -32.18
C GLU A 21 4.26 -18.43 -32.43
N GLY A 22 5.23 -17.52 -32.56
CA GLY A 22 5.00 -16.09 -32.78
C GLY A 22 4.76 -15.25 -31.51
N GLN A 23 4.69 -15.85 -30.32
CA GLN A 23 4.55 -15.11 -29.05
C GLN A 23 5.88 -14.54 -28.55
N LYS A 24 5.87 -13.26 -28.17
CA LYS A 24 7.05 -12.54 -27.65
C LYS A 24 7.15 -12.58 -26.12
N LEU A 25 6.07 -12.88 -25.41
CA LEU A 25 6.02 -13.01 -23.95
C LEU A 25 5.58 -14.42 -23.53
N PRO A 26 6.10 -14.95 -22.41
CA PRO A 26 5.63 -16.20 -21.83
C PRO A 26 4.24 -16.06 -21.21
N LEU A 27 3.42 -17.12 -21.30
CA LEU A 27 2.05 -17.10 -20.77
C LEU A 27 1.99 -16.95 -19.25
N PHE A 28 2.85 -17.66 -18.52
CA PHE A 28 2.88 -17.65 -17.04
C PHE A 28 3.96 -16.75 -16.43
N GLY A 29 4.94 -16.31 -17.23
CA GLY A 29 6.01 -15.42 -16.77
C GLY A 29 6.71 -15.87 -15.49
N ILE A 30 7.02 -14.89 -14.63
CA ILE A 30 7.64 -15.12 -13.31
C ILE A 30 6.61 -15.46 -12.23
N GLY A 31 5.32 -15.46 -12.59
CA GLY A 31 4.24 -15.39 -11.62
C GLY A 31 4.15 -16.55 -10.65
N PRO A 32 4.16 -17.81 -11.10
CA PRO A 32 4.13 -18.97 -10.21
C PRO A 32 5.24 -18.96 -9.15
N TYR A 33 6.47 -18.57 -9.54
CA TYR A 33 7.61 -18.53 -8.63
C TYR A 33 7.47 -17.41 -7.57
N MET A 34 6.96 -16.24 -7.99
CA MET A 34 6.71 -15.12 -7.08
C MET A 34 5.63 -15.47 -6.04
N ILE A 35 4.51 -16.04 -6.50
CA ILE A 35 3.40 -16.44 -5.63
C ILE A 35 3.85 -17.54 -4.67
N PHE A 36 4.62 -18.51 -5.15
CA PHE A 36 5.21 -19.55 -4.30
C PHE A 36 6.12 -18.95 -3.22
N GLY A 37 7.01 -18.03 -3.59
CA GLY A 37 7.87 -17.33 -2.63
C GLY A 37 7.10 -16.57 -1.57
N MET A 38 6.06 -15.82 -1.96
CA MET A 38 5.16 -15.13 -1.03
C MET A 38 4.42 -16.10 -0.09
N GLY A 39 3.99 -17.25 -0.63
CA GLY A 39 3.38 -18.33 0.16
C GLY A 39 4.33 -18.90 1.21
N VAL A 40 5.58 -19.16 0.84
CA VAL A 40 6.62 -19.65 1.76
C VAL A 40 6.90 -18.63 2.88
N VAL A 41 7.05 -17.35 2.54
CA VAL A 41 7.26 -16.28 3.54
C VAL A 41 6.07 -16.19 4.50
N THR A 42 4.85 -16.26 3.98
CA THR A 42 3.63 -16.24 4.79
C THR A 42 3.56 -17.44 5.73
N LEU A 43 3.85 -18.65 5.22
CA LEU A 43 3.88 -19.88 6.01
C LEU A 43 4.95 -19.84 7.10
N MET A 44 6.16 -19.36 6.79
CA MET A 44 7.22 -19.19 7.78
C MET A 44 6.78 -18.23 8.89
N GLY A 45 6.15 -17.11 8.54
CA GLY A 45 5.59 -16.17 9.52
C GLY A 45 4.51 -16.79 10.39
N ILE A 46 3.62 -17.60 9.82
CA ILE A 46 2.61 -18.38 10.55
C ILE A 46 3.28 -19.34 11.56
N VAL A 47 4.25 -20.12 11.11
CA VAL A 47 4.95 -21.08 11.99
C VAL A 47 5.67 -20.34 13.12
N LEU A 48 6.41 -19.28 12.79
CA LEU A 48 7.20 -18.53 13.74
C LEU A 48 6.32 -17.80 14.77
N PHE A 49 5.35 -17.01 14.35
CA PHE A 49 4.55 -16.17 15.25
C PHE A 49 3.31 -16.87 15.81
N GLY A 50 2.72 -17.79 15.06
CA GLY A 50 1.54 -18.55 15.48
C GLY A 50 1.83 -19.72 16.41
N TYR A 51 2.97 -20.41 16.22
CA TYR A 51 3.28 -21.63 16.97
C TYR A 51 4.50 -21.53 17.86
N ILE A 52 5.60 -20.91 17.40
CA ILE A 52 6.87 -20.89 18.14
C ILE A 52 6.87 -19.76 19.17
N LEU A 53 6.78 -18.51 18.73
CA LEU A 53 6.93 -17.35 19.60
C LEU A 53 5.67 -17.02 20.38
N LYS A 54 4.48 -17.13 19.74
CA LYS A 54 3.16 -16.78 20.31
C LYS A 54 3.07 -15.37 20.93
N ILE A 55 4.05 -14.50 20.64
CA ILE A 55 4.04 -13.10 21.06
C ILE A 55 3.07 -12.30 20.19
N GLY A 56 2.41 -11.30 20.76
CA GLY A 56 1.53 -10.39 20.05
C GLY A 56 0.24 -11.01 19.51
N VAL A 57 -0.12 -12.22 19.97
CA VAL A 57 -1.44 -12.80 19.74
C VAL A 57 -2.46 -11.99 20.54
N LEU A 58 -3.47 -11.49 19.86
CA LEU A 58 -4.56 -10.74 20.47
C LEU A 58 -5.63 -11.69 20.99
N GLU A 59 -6.11 -11.42 22.21
CA GLU A 59 -7.23 -12.13 22.83
C GLU A 59 -8.57 -11.46 22.50
N ALA A 60 -9.67 -11.98 23.06
CA ALA A 60 -10.97 -11.34 22.96
C ALA A 60 -10.90 -9.88 23.47
N PRO A 61 -11.55 -8.92 22.79
CA PRO A 61 -12.54 -9.09 21.72
C PRO A 61 -11.97 -9.12 20.29
N TRP A 62 -10.66 -9.04 20.10
CA TRP A 62 -10.02 -8.77 18.80
C TRP A 62 -10.01 -9.95 17.83
N ILE A 63 -10.22 -11.17 18.32
CA ILE A 63 -10.22 -12.40 17.51
C ILE A 63 -11.25 -12.30 16.38
N MET A 64 -12.49 -11.91 16.68
CA MET A 64 -13.57 -11.90 15.69
C MET A 64 -13.39 -10.79 14.63
N PRO A 65 -13.10 -9.51 15.00
CA PRO A 65 -12.80 -8.48 14.00
C PRO A 65 -11.65 -8.85 13.06
N PHE A 66 -10.55 -9.41 13.58
CA PHE A 66 -9.42 -9.83 12.76
C PHE A 66 -9.81 -10.94 11.77
N ARG A 67 -10.57 -11.95 12.21
CA ARG A 67 -11.04 -13.03 11.34
C ARG A 67 -12.04 -12.55 10.29
N ILE A 68 -12.97 -11.67 10.65
CA ILE A 68 -13.91 -11.06 9.68
C ILE A 68 -13.11 -10.31 8.61
N MET A 69 -12.17 -9.46 9.02
CA MET A 69 -11.30 -8.74 8.08
C MET A 69 -10.48 -9.70 7.21
N GLY A 70 -9.93 -10.76 7.81
CA GLY A 70 -9.17 -11.79 7.11
C GLY A 70 -9.99 -12.47 6.01
N VAL A 71 -11.23 -12.88 6.32
CA VAL A 71 -12.15 -13.47 5.34
C VAL A 71 -12.50 -12.48 4.23
N LEU A 72 -12.82 -11.22 4.56
CA LEU A 72 -13.10 -10.19 3.56
C LEU A 72 -11.92 -9.97 2.60
N LEU A 73 -10.70 -9.93 3.13
CA LEU A 73 -9.48 -9.81 2.34
C LEU A 73 -9.25 -11.05 1.47
N ILE A 74 -9.40 -12.26 2.01
CA ILE A 74 -9.24 -13.50 1.23
C ILE A 74 -10.21 -13.53 0.04
N LEU A 75 -11.48 -13.25 0.29
CA LEU A 75 -12.52 -13.27 -0.74
C LEU A 75 -12.32 -12.19 -1.80
N SER A 76 -11.99 -10.96 -1.38
CA SER A 76 -11.72 -9.85 -2.31
C SER A 76 -10.45 -10.08 -3.14
N GLY A 77 -9.37 -10.56 -2.51
CA GLY A 77 -8.13 -10.91 -3.21
C GLY A 77 -8.34 -12.02 -4.24
N PHE A 78 -9.07 -13.07 -3.87
CA PHE A 78 -9.40 -14.16 -4.78
C PHE A 78 -10.28 -13.69 -5.93
N LEU A 79 -11.27 -12.82 -5.67
CA LEU A 79 -12.12 -12.23 -6.70
C LEU A 79 -11.31 -11.38 -7.70
N ILE A 80 -10.38 -10.55 -7.21
CA ILE A 80 -9.49 -9.73 -8.04
C ILE A 80 -8.62 -10.64 -8.92
N TRP A 81 -8.02 -11.68 -8.34
CA TRP A 81 -7.25 -12.66 -9.10
C TRP A 81 -8.12 -13.37 -10.15
N PHE A 82 -9.32 -13.83 -9.77
CA PHE A 82 -10.23 -14.54 -10.66
C PHE A 82 -10.65 -13.67 -11.86
N ILE A 83 -11.00 -12.41 -11.62
CA ILE A 83 -11.33 -11.47 -12.71
C ILE A 83 -10.09 -11.23 -13.59
N GLY A 84 -8.92 -11.04 -12.98
CA GLY A 84 -7.66 -10.80 -13.67
C GLY A 84 -7.16 -11.96 -14.51
N ALA A 85 -7.33 -13.20 -14.04
CA ALA A 85 -6.84 -14.41 -14.68
C ALA A 85 -7.87 -15.02 -15.65
N MET A 86 -9.14 -15.13 -15.22
CA MET A 86 -10.15 -15.92 -15.94
C MET A 86 -11.13 -15.10 -16.75
N ARG A 87 -11.29 -13.80 -16.46
CA ARG A 87 -12.30 -12.93 -17.14
C ARG A 87 -11.72 -11.72 -17.87
N SER A 88 -10.40 -11.62 -17.98
CA SER A 88 -9.74 -10.46 -18.57
C SER A 88 -9.35 -10.65 -20.04
N ASP A 89 -9.50 -11.86 -20.59
CA ASP A 89 -8.96 -12.25 -21.91
C ASP A 89 -7.45 -11.97 -22.04
N MET A 90 -6.72 -12.03 -20.92
CA MET A 90 -5.27 -11.76 -20.88
C MET A 90 -4.52 -12.67 -21.85
N ASP A 91 -4.84 -13.97 -21.87
CA ASP A 91 -4.19 -14.94 -22.74
C ASP A 91 -4.26 -14.48 -24.20
N ASN A 92 -5.45 -14.11 -24.70
CA ASN A 92 -5.64 -13.61 -26.07
C ASN A 92 -4.77 -12.38 -26.40
N HIS A 93 -4.52 -11.50 -25.42
CA HIS A 93 -3.67 -10.32 -25.61
C HIS A 93 -2.18 -10.70 -25.67
N ILE A 94 -1.76 -11.66 -24.83
CA ILE A 94 -0.41 -12.23 -24.89
C ILE A 94 -0.21 -12.95 -26.23
N GLU A 95 -1.17 -13.75 -26.69
CA GLU A 95 -1.05 -14.49 -27.95
C GLU A 95 -0.98 -13.56 -29.16
N SER A 96 -1.72 -12.45 -29.12
CA SER A 96 -1.72 -11.44 -30.18
C SER A 96 -0.63 -10.38 -30.06
N ASN A 97 0.27 -10.49 -29.07
CA ASN A 97 1.31 -9.50 -28.77
C ASN A 97 0.75 -8.07 -28.61
N LYS A 98 -0.40 -7.90 -27.95
CA LYS A 98 -1.04 -6.60 -27.68
C LYS A 98 -1.02 -6.28 -26.19
N LEU A 99 -0.80 -5.01 -25.85
CA LEU A 99 -0.81 -4.60 -24.45
C LEU A 99 -2.24 -4.59 -23.90
N LYS A 100 -2.47 -5.29 -22.78
CA LYS A 100 -3.76 -5.26 -22.07
C LYS A 100 -3.84 -4.04 -21.15
N THR A 101 -4.73 -3.11 -21.45
CA THR A 101 -4.95 -1.90 -20.63
C THR A 101 -6.41 -1.71 -20.18
N GLY A 102 -7.35 -2.49 -20.74
CA GLY A 102 -8.78 -2.40 -20.45
C GLY A 102 -9.29 -3.35 -19.36
N GLY A 103 -10.54 -3.16 -18.92
CA GLY A 103 -11.17 -3.97 -17.88
C GLY A 103 -10.50 -3.76 -16.51
N ILE A 104 -10.22 -4.85 -15.78
CA ILE A 104 -9.52 -4.78 -14.48
C ILE A 104 -8.10 -4.20 -14.60
N TYR A 105 -7.46 -4.35 -15.76
CA TYR A 105 -6.15 -3.76 -16.07
C TYR A 105 -6.19 -2.23 -16.19
N ALA A 106 -7.37 -1.61 -16.31
CA ALA A 106 -7.46 -0.14 -16.25
C ALA A 106 -7.30 0.39 -14.81
N TRP A 107 -7.49 -0.47 -13.80
CA TRP A 107 -7.45 -0.09 -12.38
C TRP A 107 -6.12 -0.45 -11.71
N VAL A 108 -5.50 -1.55 -12.13
CA VAL A 108 -4.20 -1.99 -11.63
C VAL A 108 -3.45 -2.73 -12.73
N ARG A 109 -2.15 -2.50 -12.86
CA ARG A 109 -1.34 -3.11 -13.92
C ARG A 109 -1.13 -4.61 -13.73
N ASN A 110 -1.10 -5.04 -12.47
CA ASN A 110 -0.79 -6.41 -12.05
C ASN A 110 -1.91 -6.98 -11.17
N PRO A 111 -3.17 -7.10 -11.65
CA PRO A 111 -4.32 -7.51 -10.83
C PRO A 111 -4.16 -8.93 -10.27
N MET A 112 -3.59 -9.86 -11.06
CA MET A 112 -3.39 -11.24 -10.60
C MET A 112 -2.47 -11.30 -9.38
N TYR A 113 -1.36 -10.56 -9.43
CA TYR A 113 -0.41 -10.44 -8.32
C TYR A 113 -1.01 -9.71 -7.11
N SER A 114 -1.76 -8.63 -7.38
CA SER A 114 -2.46 -7.85 -6.35
C SER A 114 -3.49 -8.71 -5.62
N GLY A 115 -4.24 -9.55 -6.35
CA GLY A 115 -5.20 -10.49 -5.79
C GLY A 115 -4.54 -11.48 -4.83
N TRP A 116 -3.45 -12.14 -5.24
CA TRP A 116 -2.69 -13.04 -4.36
C TRP A 116 -2.10 -12.33 -3.16
N TRP A 117 -1.56 -11.12 -3.33
CA TRP A 117 -1.04 -10.32 -2.23
C TRP A 117 -2.12 -10.01 -1.19
N ILE A 118 -3.32 -9.59 -1.62
CA ILE A 118 -4.47 -9.32 -0.74
C ILE A 118 -4.94 -10.62 -0.06
N THR A 119 -4.96 -11.75 -0.78
CA THR A 119 -5.31 -13.05 -0.19
C THR A 119 -4.33 -13.46 0.90
N PHE A 120 -3.02 -13.35 0.66
CA PHE A 120 -2.02 -13.63 1.70
C PHE A 120 -2.14 -12.68 2.88
N ALA A 121 -2.45 -11.40 2.64
CA ALA A 121 -2.74 -10.47 3.73
C ALA A 121 -3.94 -10.95 4.55
N GLY A 122 -5.05 -11.35 3.92
CA GLY A 122 -6.20 -11.89 4.64
C GLY A 122 -5.87 -13.16 5.45
N ILE A 123 -5.03 -14.05 4.92
CA ILE A 123 -4.54 -15.23 5.65
C ILE A 123 -3.81 -14.81 6.93
N THR A 124 -2.96 -13.77 6.89
CA THR A 124 -2.25 -13.30 8.09
C THR A 124 -3.20 -12.75 9.15
N PHE A 125 -4.29 -12.11 8.75
CA PHE A 125 -5.32 -11.61 9.68
C PHE A 125 -6.06 -12.72 10.43
N MET A 126 -6.17 -13.92 9.85
CA MET A 126 -6.83 -15.06 10.51
C MET A 126 -6.15 -15.48 11.83
N TRP A 127 -4.88 -15.12 11.99
CA TRP A 127 -4.06 -15.43 13.16
C TRP A 127 -4.15 -14.41 14.29
N HIS A 128 -4.90 -13.30 14.10
CA HIS A 128 -5.12 -12.25 15.10
C HIS A 128 -3.82 -11.86 15.86
N ASN A 129 -2.71 -11.77 15.12
CA ASN A 129 -1.39 -11.50 15.66
C ASN A 129 -0.81 -10.24 15.03
N VAL A 130 -0.45 -9.25 15.87
CA VAL A 130 0.04 -7.95 15.39
C VAL A 130 1.37 -8.04 14.65
N TRP A 131 2.24 -8.99 15.00
CA TRP A 131 3.53 -9.17 14.34
C TRP A 131 3.38 -9.73 12.93
N MET A 132 2.28 -10.43 12.65
CA MET A 132 2.01 -10.95 11.31
C MET A 132 1.60 -9.85 10.31
N LEU A 133 1.24 -8.66 10.78
CA LEU A 133 0.92 -7.51 9.92
C LEU A 133 2.15 -6.96 9.16
N ILE A 134 3.37 -7.39 9.52
CA ILE A 134 4.57 -7.08 8.75
C ILE A 134 4.65 -7.89 7.45
N LEU A 135 4.03 -9.08 7.40
CA LEU A 135 4.14 -9.99 6.27
C LEU A 135 3.50 -9.45 4.99
N PRO A 136 2.31 -8.81 5.01
CA PRO A 136 1.79 -8.09 3.85
C PRO A 136 2.78 -7.06 3.27
N ILE A 137 3.52 -6.35 4.13
CA ILE A 137 4.51 -5.35 3.70
C ILE A 137 5.70 -6.04 3.04
N ILE A 138 6.23 -7.11 3.64
CA ILE A 138 7.33 -7.90 3.07
C ILE A 138 6.92 -8.48 1.70
N ASN A 139 5.73 -9.08 1.62
CA ASN A 139 5.21 -9.65 0.37
C ASN A 139 5.00 -8.57 -0.70
N TRP A 140 4.57 -7.36 -0.31
CA TRP A 140 4.45 -6.23 -1.23
C TRP A 140 5.80 -5.79 -1.80
N ILE A 141 6.84 -5.76 -0.96
CA ILE A 141 8.22 -5.46 -1.38
C ILE A 141 8.72 -6.55 -2.34
N ILE A 142 8.58 -7.83 -1.97
CA ILE A 142 8.98 -8.97 -2.82
C ILE A 142 8.31 -8.86 -4.20
N MET A 143 6.99 -8.70 -4.22
CA MET A 143 6.21 -8.56 -5.44
C MET A 143 6.70 -7.38 -6.28
N THR A 144 6.82 -6.21 -5.68
CA THR A 144 7.18 -4.99 -6.40
C THR A 144 8.59 -5.05 -6.97
N VAL A 145 9.58 -5.47 -6.19
CA VAL A 145 10.97 -5.61 -6.63
C VAL A 145 11.06 -6.63 -7.75
N THR A 146 10.33 -7.75 -7.66
CA THR A 146 10.34 -8.77 -8.70
C THR A 146 9.75 -8.25 -9.99
N LEU A 147 8.57 -7.61 -9.95
CA LEU A 147 7.90 -7.04 -11.13
C LEU A 147 8.76 -5.99 -11.85
N ILE A 148 9.34 -5.03 -11.10
CA ILE A 148 10.23 -3.99 -11.64
C ILE A 148 11.43 -4.62 -12.36
N ASN A 149 11.95 -5.74 -11.84
CA ASN A 149 13.15 -6.36 -12.39
C ASN A 149 12.90 -7.40 -13.47
N SER A 150 11.64 -7.76 -13.73
CA SER A 150 11.23 -8.79 -14.69
C SER A 150 10.18 -8.25 -15.67
N GLU A 151 8.90 -8.50 -15.41
CA GLU A 151 7.80 -8.25 -16.34
C GLU A 151 7.69 -6.79 -16.78
N GLU A 152 7.88 -5.81 -15.89
CA GLU A 152 7.81 -4.40 -16.31
C GLU A 152 8.93 -4.03 -17.28
N LYS A 153 10.12 -4.65 -17.16
CA LYS A 153 11.22 -4.46 -18.13
C LYS A 153 10.88 -5.11 -19.46
N TRP A 154 10.29 -6.31 -19.45
CA TRP A 154 9.88 -6.99 -20.68
C TRP A 154 8.79 -6.20 -21.41
N LEU A 155 7.79 -5.71 -20.68
CA LEU A 155 6.70 -4.89 -21.22
C LEU A 155 7.22 -3.57 -21.79
N LEU A 156 8.14 -2.90 -21.09
CA LEU A 156 8.77 -1.67 -21.60
C LEU A 156 9.59 -1.94 -22.86
N ASN A 157 10.38 -3.00 -22.89
CA ASN A 157 11.17 -3.37 -24.07
C ASN A 157 10.31 -3.75 -25.28
N LEU A 158 9.12 -4.33 -25.04
CA LEU A 158 8.24 -4.81 -26.10
C LEU A 158 7.31 -3.73 -26.64
N TYR A 159 6.71 -2.93 -25.76
CA TYR A 159 5.65 -1.97 -26.10
C TYR A 159 6.09 -0.50 -26.02
N GLY A 160 7.27 -0.21 -25.48
CA GLY A 160 7.87 1.13 -25.45
C GLY A 160 6.94 2.20 -24.88
N ALA A 161 6.69 3.24 -25.68
CA ALA A 161 5.88 4.41 -25.32
C ALA A 161 4.44 4.05 -24.90
N GLU A 162 3.86 2.99 -25.45
CA GLU A 162 2.49 2.56 -25.09
C GLU A 162 2.44 2.10 -23.63
N TYR A 163 3.43 1.31 -23.20
CA TYR A 163 3.54 0.87 -21.82
C TYR A 163 3.93 2.02 -20.88
N GLU A 164 4.77 2.94 -21.35
CA GLU A 164 5.14 4.13 -20.59
C GLU A 164 3.92 5.01 -20.29
N ALA A 165 3.07 5.28 -21.29
CA ALA A 165 1.81 6.00 -21.12
C ALA A 165 0.80 5.24 -20.24
N TYR A 166 0.88 3.91 -20.21
CA TYR A 166 0.02 3.09 -19.35
C TYR A 166 0.45 3.15 -17.87
N ARG A 167 1.75 3.01 -17.57
CA ARG A 167 2.26 3.05 -16.18
C ARG A 167 2.10 4.38 -15.48
N THR A 168 2.10 5.50 -16.20
CA THR A 168 1.84 6.82 -15.62
C THR A 168 0.38 6.97 -15.15
N ARG A 169 -0.56 6.31 -15.85
CA ARG A 169 -2.00 6.42 -15.55
C ARG A 169 -2.49 5.37 -14.56
N VAL A 170 -1.90 4.17 -14.56
CA VAL A 170 -2.40 3.01 -13.79
C VAL A 170 -1.37 2.54 -12.76
N ASN A 171 -1.82 2.34 -11.52
CA ASN A 171 -0.95 1.90 -10.41
C ASN A 171 -0.47 0.46 -10.62
N ARG A 172 0.75 0.15 -10.19
CA ARG A 172 1.36 -1.18 -10.31
C ARG A 172 0.54 -2.30 -9.65
N CYS A 173 0.26 -2.18 -8.36
CA CYS A 173 -0.21 -3.27 -7.49
C CYS A 173 -1.46 -2.94 -6.68
N ILE A 174 -1.99 -1.71 -6.81
CA ILE A 174 -3.10 -1.25 -5.99
C ILE A 174 -4.24 -0.83 -6.92
N PRO A 175 -5.44 -1.44 -6.80
CA PRO A 175 -6.57 -1.19 -7.68
C PRO A 175 -7.18 0.18 -7.42
N TRP A 176 -6.62 1.18 -8.09
CA TRP A 176 -7.01 2.57 -7.99
C TRP A 176 -7.66 3.05 -9.29
N LYS A 177 -8.53 4.06 -9.21
CA LYS A 177 -9.03 4.69 -10.43
C LYS A 177 -7.86 5.30 -11.24
N PRO A 178 -7.81 5.06 -12.56
CA PRO A 178 -6.78 5.63 -13.43
C PRO A 178 -6.83 7.16 -13.46
N CYS A 179 -5.68 7.78 -13.66
CA CYS A 179 -5.53 9.24 -13.60
C CYS A 179 -5.76 9.92 -14.96
N GLU A 180 -6.31 11.14 -14.91
CA GLU A 180 -6.44 12.09 -16.02
C GLU A 180 -5.21 13.01 -16.16
N ASP A 181 -5.02 13.54 -17.38
CA ASP A 181 -3.82 14.17 -17.95
C ASP A 181 -3.29 15.44 -17.27
N ARG A 182 -3.91 15.92 -16.19
CA ARG A 182 -3.44 17.11 -15.46
C ARG A 182 -2.29 16.76 -14.54
N VAL A 183 -1.08 16.86 -15.07
CA VAL A 183 0.18 16.62 -14.37
C VAL A 183 0.62 17.87 -13.59
N PHE A 184 1.09 17.64 -12.38
CA PHE A 184 1.67 18.63 -11.48
C PHE A 184 3.14 18.30 -11.23
N VAL A 185 3.98 19.32 -11.15
CA VAL A 185 5.44 19.20 -10.97
C VAL A 185 5.88 20.07 -9.80
N THR A 186 6.91 19.64 -9.10
CA THR A 186 7.54 20.41 -8.02
C THR A 186 9.04 20.52 -8.26
N GLU A 187 9.58 21.72 -8.08
CA GLU A 187 11.02 22.02 -8.17
C GLU A 187 11.71 22.04 -6.80
N LEU A 188 11.06 21.47 -5.78
CA LEU A 188 11.59 21.47 -4.42
C LEU A 188 12.95 20.74 -4.36
N SER A 189 13.99 21.37 -3.81
CA SER A 189 15.29 20.69 -3.64
C SER A 189 15.19 19.46 -2.73
N ASP A 190 16.08 18.47 -2.93
CA ASP A 190 16.08 17.23 -2.15
C ASP A 190 16.22 17.47 -0.65
N ALA A 191 17.06 18.43 -0.25
CA ALA A 191 17.23 18.80 1.15
C ALA A 191 15.93 19.34 1.78
N ARG A 192 15.19 20.21 1.07
CA ARG A 192 13.92 20.74 1.56
C ARG A 192 12.82 19.67 1.55
N TRP A 193 12.83 18.80 0.55
CA TRP A 193 11.93 17.65 0.51
C TRP A 193 12.13 16.77 1.74
N MET A 194 13.36 16.36 2.03
CA MET A 194 13.67 15.55 3.22
C MET A 194 13.29 16.25 4.52
N ALA A 195 13.55 17.57 4.63
CA ALA A 195 13.22 18.36 5.81
C ALA A 195 11.71 18.42 6.07
N TYR A 196 10.88 18.31 5.04
CA TYR A 196 9.42 18.24 5.19
C TYR A 196 8.93 16.80 5.35
N ASP A 197 9.48 15.87 4.59
CA ASP A 197 9.04 14.48 4.56
C ASP A 197 9.30 13.74 5.87
N ILE A 198 10.46 13.96 6.52
CA ILE A 198 10.81 13.29 7.77
C ILE A 198 9.81 13.61 8.90
N PRO A 199 9.54 14.90 9.22
CA PRO A 199 8.55 15.22 10.25
C PRO A 199 7.13 14.75 9.90
N GLY A 200 6.72 14.81 8.63
CA GLY A 200 5.44 14.27 8.17
C GLY A 200 5.33 12.77 8.43
N ASN A 201 6.40 12.02 8.18
CA ASN A 201 6.45 10.59 8.46
C ASN A 201 6.43 10.26 9.96
N VAL A 202 7.17 11.02 10.76
CA VAL A 202 7.10 10.92 12.23
C VAL A 202 5.67 11.17 12.71
N GLY A 203 4.95 12.12 12.09
CA GLY A 203 3.57 12.45 12.42
C GLY A 203 2.62 11.26 12.37
N TRP A 204 2.51 10.58 11.22
CA TRP A 204 1.61 9.44 11.12
C TRP A 204 2.08 8.25 11.96
N ILE A 205 3.39 8.03 12.10
CA ILE A 205 3.92 6.93 12.94
C ILE A 205 3.48 7.13 14.40
N LEU A 206 3.63 8.34 14.94
CA LEU A 206 3.20 8.68 16.28
C LEU A 206 1.69 8.51 16.45
N TYR A 207 0.90 8.94 15.45
CA TYR A 207 -0.55 8.77 15.47
C TYR A 207 -0.95 7.28 15.53
N PHE A 208 -0.42 6.46 14.63
CA PHE A 208 -0.72 5.04 14.53
C PHE A 208 -0.27 4.26 15.77
N PHE A 209 0.96 4.49 16.21
CA PHE A 209 1.49 3.84 17.40
C PHE A 209 0.63 4.14 18.62
N SER A 210 0.27 5.41 18.82
CA SER A 210 -0.53 5.84 19.96
C SER A 210 -1.95 5.28 19.90
N LEU A 211 -2.58 5.29 18.72
CA LEU A 211 -3.92 4.71 18.52
C LEU A 211 -3.93 3.21 18.83
N ILE A 212 -2.98 2.44 18.29
CA ILE A 212 -2.86 1.00 18.58
C ILE A 212 -2.62 0.78 20.07
N ARG A 213 -1.73 1.57 20.68
CA ARG A 213 -1.41 1.43 22.11
C ARG A 213 -2.61 1.75 23.00
N SER A 214 -3.48 2.67 22.59
CA SER A 214 -4.75 2.97 23.29
C SER A 214 -5.67 1.75 23.35
N PHE A 215 -5.71 0.93 22.31
CA PHE A 215 -6.50 -0.31 22.29
C PHE A 215 -5.86 -1.49 23.03
N VAL A 216 -4.52 -1.52 23.15
CA VAL A 216 -3.78 -2.67 23.71
C VAL A 216 -3.49 -2.54 25.21
N VAL A 217 -3.18 -1.33 25.71
CA VAL A 217 -2.66 -1.16 27.09
C VAL A 217 -3.69 -0.71 28.08
N LYS A 218 -4.65 0.08 27.62
CA LYS A 218 -5.60 0.77 28.47
C LYS A 218 -6.99 0.26 28.18
N PRO A 219 -7.33 -0.96 28.62
CA PRO A 219 -8.70 -1.45 28.56
C PRO A 219 -9.67 -0.55 29.35
N ASP A 220 -9.18 0.34 30.22
CA ASP A 220 -10.01 1.37 30.86
C ASP A 220 -10.69 2.29 29.84
N PHE A 221 -10.04 2.62 28.71
CA PHE A 221 -10.71 3.35 27.62
C PHE A 221 -11.84 2.55 27.00
N ILE A 222 -11.75 1.22 26.99
CA ILE A 222 -12.80 0.30 26.53
C ILE A 222 -13.96 0.30 27.54
N SER A 223 -13.67 0.44 28.84
CA SER A 223 -14.69 0.52 29.89
C SER A 223 -15.44 1.86 29.94
N ILE A 224 -14.79 2.96 29.53
CA ILE A 224 -15.40 4.29 29.43
C ILE A 224 -15.98 4.47 28.03
N GLY A 225 -17.25 4.12 27.85
CA GLY A 225 -17.90 4.04 26.53
C GLY A 225 -17.75 5.29 25.64
N GLY A 226 -17.66 6.50 26.22
CA GLY A 226 -17.42 7.73 25.47
C GLY A 226 -16.01 7.83 24.86
N LEU A 227 -14.96 7.50 25.61
CA LEU A 227 -13.58 7.52 25.10
C LEU A 227 -13.36 6.38 24.10
N PHE A 228 -13.96 5.21 24.34
CA PHE A 228 -13.95 4.10 23.39
C PHE A 228 -14.52 4.53 22.03
N GLY A 229 -15.68 5.19 22.02
CA GLY A 229 -16.31 5.71 20.81
C GLY A 229 -15.41 6.69 20.04
N ILE A 230 -14.73 7.60 20.75
CA ILE A 230 -13.79 8.54 20.14
C ILE A 230 -12.58 7.80 19.53
N MET A 231 -12.05 6.77 20.19
CA MET A 231 -10.95 5.97 19.65
C MET A 231 -11.36 5.15 18.42
N ILE A 232 -12.61 4.67 18.35
CA ILE A 232 -13.14 4.05 17.13
C ILE A 232 -13.18 5.06 15.99
N ILE A 233 -13.67 6.27 16.24
CA ILE A 233 -13.69 7.34 15.23
C ILE A 233 -12.27 7.71 14.79
N ALA A 234 -11.29 7.65 15.70
CA ALA A 234 -9.87 7.92 15.40
C ALA A 234 -9.22 6.91 14.43
N VAL A 235 -9.86 5.75 14.19
CA VAL A 235 -9.44 4.82 13.13
C VAL A 235 -9.63 5.41 11.74
N VAL A 236 -10.63 6.29 11.55
CA VAL A 236 -10.91 6.90 10.24
C VAL A 236 -9.75 7.78 9.75
N PRO A 237 -9.24 8.76 10.53
CA PRO A 237 -8.02 9.49 10.20
C PRO A 237 -6.82 8.58 9.88
N ALA A 238 -6.62 7.53 10.68
CA ALA A 238 -5.54 6.56 10.45
C ALA A 238 -5.66 5.90 9.07
N ILE A 239 -6.84 5.38 8.72
CA ILE A 239 -7.08 4.76 7.40
C ILE A 239 -6.78 5.76 6.26
N ILE A 240 -7.21 7.01 6.39
CA ILE A 240 -6.97 8.04 5.38
C ILE A 240 -5.46 8.33 5.25
N MET A 241 -4.73 8.45 6.36
CA MET A 241 -3.27 8.62 6.31
C MET A 241 -2.60 7.41 5.66
N MET A 242 -3.05 6.19 5.94
CA MET A 242 -2.52 4.96 5.34
C MET A 242 -2.68 4.94 3.83
N ILE A 243 -3.83 5.37 3.32
CA ILE A 243 -4.06 5.55 1.87
C ILE A 243 -2.99 6.49 1.28
N GLY A 244 -2.72 7.61 1.97
CA GLY A 244 -1.69 8.56 1.59
C GLY A 244 -0.30 7.95 1.50
N ILE A 245 0.13 7.26 2.57
CA ILE A 245 1.45 6.62 2.65
C ILE A 245 1.61 5.59 1.54
N VAL A 246 0.59 4.75 1.36
CA VAL A 246 0.60 3.68 0.36
C VAL A 246 0.72 4.23 -1.05
N GLU A 247 0.02 5.33 -1.37
CA GLU A 247 0.15 6.00 -2.67
C GLU A 247 1.56 6.61 -2.84
N LEU A 248 2.07 7.36 -1.85
CA LEU A 248 3.39 8.00 -1.92
C LEU A 248 4.54 6.99 -2.05
N LEU A 249 4.45 5.86 -1.34
CA LEU A 249 5.43 4.78 -1.49
C LEU A 249 5.36 4.18 -2.91
N SER A 250 4.14 3.98 -3.44
CA SER A 250 3.96 3.53 -4.82
C SER A 250 4.60 4.48 -5.83
N GLU A 251 4.44 5.80 -5.64
CA GLU A 251 5.01 6.83 -6.51
C GLU A 251 6.54 6.86 -6.46
N ARG A 252 7.14 6.78 -5.27
CA ARG A 252 8.61 6.75 -5.10
C ARG A 252 9.24 5.55 -5.79
N MET A 253 8.58 4.39 -5.71
CA MET A 253 9.05 3.19 -6.42
C MET A 253 8.94 3.32 -7.94
N GLU A 254 8.04 4.16 -8.45
CA GLU A 254 7.92 4.48 -9.87
C GLU A 254 8.80 5.66 -10.30
N LYS A 255 9.50 6.31 -9.36
CA LYS A 255 10.27 7.56 -9.54
C LYS A 255 9.41 8.71 -10.09
N LEU A 256 8.16 8.79 -9.63
CA LEU A 256 7.19 9.82 -10.01
C LEU A 256 7.00 10.88 -8.92
N ASP A 257 7.79 10.83 -7.84
CA ASP A 257 7.68 11.72 -6.69
C ASP A 257 7.74 13.21 -7.05
N ARG A 258 8.37 13.61 -8.16
CA ARG A 258 8.42 15.02 -8.60
C ARG A 258 7.39 15.41 -9.64
N ARG A 259 6.71 14.43 -10.25
CA ARG A 259 5.77 14.63 -11.37
C ARG A 259 4.56 13.72 -11.21
N LEU A 260 3.47 14.29 -10.70
CA LEU A 260 2.27 13.53 -10.31
C LEU A 260 1.02 14.01 -11.04
N PRO A 261 0.18 13.10 -11.56
CA PRO A 261 -1.18 13.43 -11.92
C PRO A 261 -1.96 13.95 -10.70
N LYS A 262 -2.89 14.89 -10.91
CA LYS A 262 -3.70 15.50 -9.83
C LYS A 262 -4.30 14.49 -8.85
N VAL A 263 -4.85 13.40 -9.39
CA VAL A 263 -5.53 12.37 -8.59
C VAL A 263 -4.55 11.66 -7.66
N ARG A 264 -3.33 11.36 -8.12
CA ARG A 264 -2.30 10.73 -7.28
C ARG A 264 -1.80 11.70 -6.19
N LEU A 265 -1.55 12.95 -6.56
CA LEU A 265 -1.18 14.01 -5.62
C LEU A 265 -2.22 14.18 -4.49
N LEU A 266 -3.52 14.12 -4.82
CA LEU A 266 -4.61 14.17 -3.85
C LEU A 266 -4.70 12.90 -2.99
N ARG A 267 -4.48 11.72 -3.57
CA ARG A 267 -4.49 10.45 -2.84
C ARG A 267 -3.29 10.29 -1.91
N GLY A 268 -2.12 10.81 -2.29
CA GLY A 268 -0.91 10.82 -1.49
C GLY A 268 -0.95 11.92 -0.43
N PHE A 269 -0.41 13.09 -0.77
CA PHE A 269 -0.31 14.21 0.17
C PHE A 269 -1.68 14.76 0.58
N GLY A 270 -2.67 14.82 -0.32
CA GLY A 270 -4.02 15.29 0.03
C GLY A 270 -4.69 14.42 1.11
N ALA A 271 -4.52 13.10 1.06
CA ALA A 271 -5.01 12.19 2.09
C ALA A 271 -4.25 12.38 3.41
N LEU A 272 -2.92 12.55 3.39
CA LEU A 272 -2.17 12.88 4.61
C LEU A 272 -2.65 14.17 5.28
N ILE A 273 -2.94 15.21 4.49
CA ILE A 273 -3.49 16.49 4.97
C ILE A 273 -4.86 16.26 5.60
N LEU A 274 -5.78 15.59 4.89
CA LEU A 274 -7.13 15.33 5.37
C LEU A 274 -7.13 14.45 6.64
N GLY A 275 -6.33 13.39 6.63
CA GLY A 275 -6.12 12.53 7.78
C GLY A 275 -5.55 13.30 8.97
N GLY A 276 -4.59 14.20 8.75
CA GLY A 276 -4.07 15.10 9.77
C GLY A 276 -5.14 16.02 10.36
N ILE A 277 -5.97 16.67 9.53
CA ILE A 277 -7.07 17.54 9.99
C ILE A 277 -8.07 16.77 10.84
N LEU A 278 -8.56 15.63 10.33
CA LEU A 278 -9.53 14.81 11.06
C LEU A 278 -8.91 14.22 12.33
N GLY A 279 -7.64 13.82 12.28
CA GLY A 279 -6.88 13.32 13.42
C GLY A 279 -6.75 14.37 14.53
N MET A 280 -6.49 15.64 14.17
CA MET A 280 -6.47 16.75 15.12
C MET A 280 -7.84 16.94 15.77
N ALA A 281 -8.92 16.97 14.98
CA ALA A 281 -10.28 17.17 15.48
C ALA A 281 -10.68 16.06 16.46
N VAL A 282 -10.47 14.80 16.10
CA VAL A 282 -10.82 13.66 16.96
C VAL A 282 -9.97 13.61 18.22
N SER A 283 -8.67 13.90 18.12
CA SER A 283 -7.78 13.92 19.29
C SER A 283 -8.14 15.06 20.26
N ALA A 284 -8.49 16.25 19.73
CA ALA A 284 -8.94 17.36 20.55
C ALA A 284 -10.25 17.04 21.30
N LEU A 285 -11.24 16.43 20.62
CA LEU A 285 -12.47 15.96 21.25
C LEU A 285 -12.17 14.92 22.35
N GLY A 286 -11.25 13.99 22.09
CA GLY A 286 -10.80 12.99 23.07
C GLY A 286 -10.18 13.62 24.31
N LEU A 287 -9.36 14.66 24.14
CA LEU A 287 -8.77 15.40 25.26
C LEU A 287 -9.82 16.15 26.07
N ILE A 288 -10.71 16.91 25.40
CA ILE A 288 -11.78 17.67 26.06
C ILE A 288 -12.67 16.73 26.88
N TYR A 289 -13.11 15.63 26.28
CA TYR A 289 -13.94 14.65 26.97
C TYR A 289 -13.19 13.96 28.11
N GLY A 290 -11.92 13.60 27.89
CA GLY A 290 -11.04 13.02 28.91
C GLY A 290 -10.88 13.91 30.14
N TYR A 291 -10.66 15.22 29.96
CA TYR A 291 -10.61 16.18 31.06
C TYR A 291 -11.97 16.33 31.76
N TYR A 292 -13.07 16.36 31.01
CA TYR A 292 -14.41 16.50 31.57
C TYR A 292 -14.78 15.36 32.54
N ILE A 293 -14.38 14.12 32.23
CA ILE A 293 -14.64 12.96 33.09
C ILE A 293 -13.54 12.69 34.13
N GLY A 294 -12.51 13.53 34.19
CA GLY A 294 -11.38 13.36 35.11
C GLY A 294 -10.50 12.13 34.81
N ALA A 295 -10.36 11.75 33.54
CA ALA A 295 -9.50 10.63 33.13
C ALA A 295 -8.03 10.94 33.45
N GLY A 296 -7.36 10.04 34.18
CA GLY A 296 -6.05 10.31 34.79
C GLY A 296 -4.87 10.45 33.82
N ASP A 297 -4.80 9.64 32.75
CA ASP A 297 -3.67 9.66 31.82
C ASP A 297 -4.13 9.71 30.35
N LEU A 298 -3.96 10.90 29.76
CA LEU A 298 -4.31 11.26 28.39
C LEU A 298 -3.09 11.38 27.45
N LEU A 299 -1.91 10.92 27.86
CA LEU A 299 -0.66 11.09 27.11
C LEU A 299 -0.77 10.57 25.67
N LEU A 300 -1.38 9.40 25.46
CA LEU A 300 -1.54 8.81 24.12
C LEU A 300 -2.38 9.72 23.20
N ILE A 301 -3.42 10.37 23.73
CA ILE A 301 -4.27 11.27 22.93
C ILE A 301 -3.50 12.56 22.60
N TRP A 302 -2.67 13.06 23.52
CA TRP A 302 -1.76 14.19 23.23
C TRP A 302 -0.75 13.85 22.13
N VAL A 303 -0.16 12.66 22.16
CA VAL A 303 0.76 12.21 21.10
C VAL A 303 0.03 12.05 19.76
N MET A 304 -1.22 11.57 19.76
CA MET A 304 -2.06 11.55 18.55
C MET A 304 -2.31 12.96 18.00
N LEU A 305 -2.66 13.92 18.86
CA LEU A 305 -2.86 15.31 18.44
C LEU A 305 -1.58 15.88 17.80
N PHE A 306 -0.44 15.71 18.47
CA PHE A 306 0.86 16.16 17.96
C PHE A 306 1.23 15.50 16.63
N GLY A 307 1.07 14.18 16.52
CA GLY A 307 1.33 13.44 15.28
C GLY A 307 0.45 13.91 14.11
N SER A 308 -0.82 14.21 14.39
CA SER A 308 -1.77 14.74 13.41
C SER A 308 -1.36 16.12 12.89
N ILE A 309 -0.88 17.01 13.78
CA ILE A 309 -0.38 18.34 13.43
C ILE A 309 0.84 18.21 12.51
N LEU A 310 1.81 17.38 12.87
CA LEU A 310 3.00 17.15 12.02
C LEU A 310 2.61 16.66 10.63
N CYS A 311 1.72 15.66 10.55
CA CYS A 311 1.24 15.16 9.27
C CYS A 311 0.58 16.25 8.42
N PHE A 312 -0.35 17.01 9.01
CA PHE A 312 -1.06 18.08 8.33
C PHE A 312 -0.11 19.15 7.79
N VAL A 313 0.75 19.69 8.66
CA VAL A 313 1.64 20.81 8.32
C VAL A 313 2.63 20.39 7.23
N PHE A 314 3.35 19.29 7.43
CA PHE A 314 4.46 18.94 6.57
C PHE A 314 4.03 18.31 5.24
N ALA A 315 2.95 17.52 5.21
CA ALA A 315 2.36 17.09 3.95
C ALA A 315 1.78 18.29 3.17
N GLY A 316 1.20 19.27 3.88
CA GLY A 316 0.71 20.52 3.31
C GLY A 316 1.82 21.37 2.67
N LEU A 317 2.97 21.47 3.32
CA LEU A 317 4.13 22.19 2.78
C LEU A 317 4.62 21.58 1.47
N ILE A 318 4.71 20.24 1.39
CA ILE A 318 5.10 19.57 0.14
C ILE A 318 4.00 19.74 -0.92
N TYR A 319 2.74 19.48 -0.58
CA TYR A 319 1.61 19.60 -1.51
C TYR A 319 1.55 20.99 -2.16
N LYS A 320 1.79 22.06 -1.39
CA LYS A 320 1.76 23.45 -1.87
C LYS A 320 2.84 23.75 -2.93
N THR A 321 3.92 22.97 -2.98
CA THR A 321 5.01 23.16 -3.96
C THR A 321 4.69 22.59 -5.33
N TYR A 322 3.61 21.82 -5.47
CA TYR A 322 3.20 21.28 -6.76
C TYR A 322 2.42 22.31 -7.57
N GLU A 323 2.96 22.65 -8.73
CA GLU A 323 2.34 23.55 -9.69
C GLU A 323 1.89 22.78 -10.92
N LYS A 324 0.86 23.29 -11.60
CA LYS A 324 0.36 22.67 -12.83
C LYS A 324 1.45 22.78 -13.91
N ALA A 325 1.86 21.66 -14.50
CA ALA A 325 2.82 21.70 -15.59
C ALA A 325 2.29 22.58 -16.74
N GLY A 326 3.09 23.55 -17.18
CA GLY A 326 2.79 24.31 -18.40
C GLY A 326 2.72 23.38 -19.61
N ILE A 327 1.94 23.76 -20.63
CA ILE A 327 1.66 22.95 -21.84
C ILE A 327 2.93 22.58 -22.63
N TYR A 328 4.11 23.13 -22.29
CA TYR A 328 5.34 23.03 -23.06
C TYR A 328 6.52 22.29 -22.39
N ALA A 329 6.33 21.60 -21.27
CA ALA A 329 7.38 20.77 -20.69
C ALA A 329 7.27 19.31 -21.20
N GLN A 330 7.80 19.07 -22.41
CA GLN A 330 8.05 17.73 -22.96
C GLN A 330 9.33 17.14 -22.39
#